data_AF-A0A0A7RZY4-F1
#
_entry.id   AF-A0A0A7RZY4-F1
#
_cell.length_a   1.000
_cell.length_b   1.000
_cell.length_c   1.000
_cell.angle_alpha   90.00
_cell.angle_beta   90.00
_cell.angle_gamma   90.00
#
_symmetry.space_group_name_H-M   'P 1'
#
loop_
_entity.id
_entity.type
_entity.pdbx_description
1 polymer ?
#
loop_
_entity_poly.entity_id
_entity_poly.type
_entity_poly.pdbx_seq_one_letter_code
_entity_poly.pdbx_strand_id
1 'polypeptide(L)'
;MIKKIKICPDWFDIDNYNICTSFTRYSWEYALLFRRFTIQFVSNRNSNQNQCEVEYYKKQIKQYASKEFLLEASSMKCEDFCHSFLEKEESISNISYCDLLTMYENLQYHDNKSIHYMSEIIKNRDKCYKMFKKEEEKLGIFDEHPFWGDYLSEDILPDNWSVFAEIPLYEDSEAFARVNLRNNDEDIINSFKEWLQKTRAIRGQKKTNKMSDNELNRLAQFKVLPYIDLYLWAELTGEKLTQYQMASLLYPDEYEIDIKERLRSCTIPRAKALINSFIRVFR
;
A
#
# COMPACT_ATOMS: atom_id res chain seq x y z
N MET A 1 -42.75 -8.41 2.03
CA MET A 1 -42.21 -7.35 1.15
C MET A 1 -41.61 -6.26 2.02
N ILE A 2 -40.28 -6.19 2.09
CA ILE A 2 -39.57 -5.16 2.85
C ILE A 2 -39.74 -3.83 2.12
N LYS A 3 -40.25 -2.79 2.80
CA LYS A 3 -40.37 -1.44 2.22
C LYS A 3 -38.98 -0.96 1.85
N LYS A 4 -38.69 -0.84 0.54
CA LYS A 4 -37.43 -0.31 0.03
C LYS A 4 -37.21 1.08 0.67
N ILE A 5 -36.17 1.20 1.51
CA ILE A 5 -35.83 2.47 2.15
C ILE A 5 -35.56 3.47 1.02
N LYS A 6 -36.23 4.63 1.06
CA LYS A 6 -36.25 5.61 -0.05
C LYS A 6 -34.86 6.15 -0.48
N ILE A 7 -33.82 5.89 0.32
CA ILE A 7 -32.44 6.37 0.15
C ILE A 7 -31.48 5.19 -0.19
N CYS A 8 -31.99 3.98 -0.42
CA CYS A 8 -31.16 2.85 -0.87
C CYS A 8 -30.77 3.04 -2.35
N PRO A 9 -29.48 2.90 -2.72
CA PRO A 9 -29.10 2.82 -4.12
C PRO A 9 -29.91 1.72 -4.82
N ASP A 10 -30.35 1.99 -6.04
CA ASP A 10 -31.20 1.09 -6.82
C ASP A 10 -30.56 -0.27 -7.10
N TRP A 11 -29.23 -0.28 -7.23
CA TRP A 11 -28.39 -1.45 -7.48
C TRP A 11 -28.01 -2.24 -6.23
N PHE A 12 -28.22 -1.70 -5.03
CA PHE A 12 -27.78 -2.38 -3.81
C PHE A 12 -28.74 -3.49 -3.42
N ASP A 13 -28.19 -4.70 -3.32
CA ASP A 13 -28.86 -5.89 -2.85
C ASP A 13 -27.93 -6.61 -1.88
N ILE A 14 -28.36 -6.75 -0.62
CA ILE A 14 -27.56 -7.38 0.42
C ILE A 14 -27.34 -8.86 0.16
N ASP A 15 -28.25 -9.52 -0.57
CA ASP A 15 -28.17 -10.95 -0.84
C ASP A 15 -27.03 -11.31 -1.79
N ASN A 16 -26.61 -10.37 -2.65
CA ASN A 16 -25.43 -10.53 -3.49
C ASN A 16 -24.17 -10.80 -2.66
N TYR A 17 -24.10 -10.29 -1.43
CA TYR A 17 -22.94 -10.41 -0.54
C TYR A 17 -22.94 -11.68 0.31
N ASN A 18 -23.98 -12.53 0.23
CA ASN A 18 -24.00 -13.79 0.98
C ASN A 18 -22.83 -14.71 0.58
N ILE A 19 -22.36 -14.60 -0.66
CA ILE A 19 -21.17 -15.31 -1.17
C ILE A 19 -19.87 -14.90 -0.45
N CYS A 20 -19.82 -13.75 0.22
CA CYS A 20 -18.63 -13.34 0.97
C CYS A 20 -18.27 -14.32 2.09
N THR A 21 -19.23 -15.13 2.55
CA THR A 21 -18.98 -16.18 3.55
C THR A 21 -18.10 -17.32 3.04
N SER A 22 -18.02 -17.52 1.71
CA SER A 22 -17.14 -18.49 1.08
C SER A 22 -15.85 -17.86 0.52
N PHE A 23 -15.64 -16.55 0.73
CA PHE A 23 -14.47 -15.88 0.20
C PHE A 23 -13.20 -16.41 0.86
N THR A 24 -12.26 -16.81 0.02
CA THR A 24 -10.88 -17.02 0.45
C THR A 24 -10.21 -15.67 0.69
N ARG A 25 -9.00 -15.71 1.27
CA ARG A 25 -8.12 -14.54 1.38
C ARG A 25 -7.92 -13.82 0.04
N TYR A 26 -7.75 -14.57 -1.05
CA TYR A 26 -7.59 -14.03 -2.40
C TYR A 26 -8.88 -13.41 -2.93
N SER A 27 -10.03 -14.04 -2.66
CA SER A 27 -11.34 -13.48 -3.02
C SER A 27 -11.58 -12.14 -2.32
N TRP A 28 -11.20 -12.02 -1.04
CA TRP A 28 -11.25 -10.76 -0.29
C TRP A 28 -10.31 -9.71 -0.87
N GLU A 29 -9.08 -10.10 -1.20
CA GLU A 29 -8.10 -9.18 -1.81
C GLU A 29 -8.54 -8.70 -3.19
N TYR A 30 -9.07 -9.59 -4.04
CA TYR A 30 -9.67 -9.24 -5.33
C TYR A 30 -10.79 -8.21 -5.15
N ALA A 31 -11.78 -8.54 -4.33
CA ALA A 31 -12.94 -7.68 -4.14
C ALA A 31 -12.55 -6.29 -3.61
N LEU A 32 -11.54 -6.21 -2.73
CA LEU A 32 -11.11 -4.94 -2.14
C LEU A 32 -10.16 -4.15 -3.05
N LEU A 33 -9.34 -4.81 -3.87
CA LEU A 33 -8.40 -4.15 -4.79
C LEU A 33 -9.11 -3.13 -5.67
N PHE A 34 -10.20 -3.52 -6.32
CA PHE A 34 -10.95 -2.62 -7.20
C PHE A 34 -11.63 -1.47 -6.45
N ARG A 35 -12.03 -1.70 -5.19
CA ARG A 35 -12.60 -0.67 -4.32
C ARG A 35 -11.55 0.33 -3.84
N ARG A 36 -10.27 -0.05 -3.76
CA ARG A 36 -9.18 0.85 -3.35
C ARG A 36 -9.02 2.06 -4.25
N PHE A 37 -9.18 1.91 -5.57
CA PHE A 37 -9.17 3.04 -6.49
C PHE A 37 -10.25 4.07 -6.14
N THR A 38 -11.43 3.59 -5.75
CA THR A 38 -12.54 4.47 -5.35
C THR A 38 -12.29 5.09 -3.97
N ILE A 39 -11.75 4.32 -3.02
CA ILE A 39 -11.34 4.83 -1.69
C ILE A 39 -10.32 5.96 -1.85
N GLN A 40 -9.30 5.77 -2.68
CA GLN A 40 -8.26 6.78 -2.93
C GLN A 40 -8.83 8.03 -3.58
N PHE A 41 -9.70 7.86 -4.58
CA PHE A 41 -10.40 8.98 -5.22
C PHE A 41 -11.26 9.79 -4.23
N VAL A 42 -12.01 9.11 -3.36
CA VAL A 42 -12.83 9.75 -2.32
C VAL A 42 -11.95 10.43 -1.25
N SER A 43 -10.85 9.79 -0.84
CA SER A 43 -9.95 10.32 0.19
C SER A 43 -9.20 11.57 -0.26
N ASN A 44 -8.86 11.65 -1.56
CA ASN A 44 -8.16 12.80 -2.17
C ASN A 44 -9.13 13.83 -2.76
N ARG A 45 -10.41 13.79 -2.38
CA ARG A 45 -11.44 14.64 -2.95
C ARG A 45 -11.26 16.11 -2.54
N ASN A 46 -10.80 16.92 -3.48
CA ASN A 46 -10.80 18.38 -3.38
C ASN A 46 -12.07 18.95 -4.05
N SER A 47 -12.40 20.20 -3.74
CA SER A 47 -13.60 20.92 -4.22
C SER A 47 -13.69 21.11 -5.75
N ASN A 48 -12.67 20.72 -6.53
CA ASN A 48 -12.57 20.94 -7.98
C ASN A 48 -12.65 19.65 -8.82
N GLN A 49 -13.14 18.52 -8.29
CA GLN A 49 -13.24 17.29 -9.07
C GLN A 49 -14.27 17.38 -10.20
N ASN A 50 -13.97 16.72 -11.34
CA ASN A 50 -14.83 16.70 -12.51
C ASN A 50 -16.02 15.73 -12.28
N GLN A 51 -17.23 16.18 -12.60
CA GLN A 51 -18.45 15.36 -12.54
C GLN A 51 -18.32 14.03 -13.29
N CYS A 52 -17.58 14.01 -14.40
CA CYS A 52 -17.33 12.79 -15.17
C CYS A 52 -16.57 11.71 -14.38
N GLU A 53 -15.64 12.09 -13.51
CA GLU A 53 -14.88 11.15 -12.68
C GLU A 53 -15.78 10.54 -11.60
N VAL A 54 -16.62 11.36 -10.98
CA VAL A 54 -17.59 10.90 -9.97
C VAL A 54 -18.54 9.86 -10.57
N GLU A 55 -19.08 10.11 -11.78
CA GLU A 55 -19.96 9.16 -12.45
C GLU A 55 -19.24 7.87 -12.86
N TYR A 56 -17.96 7.95 -13.24
CA TYR A 56 -17.13 6.77 -13.49
C TYR A 56 -17.04 5.89 -12.24
N TYR A 57 -16.67 6.44 -11.08
CA TYR A 57 -16.56 5.65 -9.85
C TYR A 57 -17.91 5.13 -9.34
N LYS A 58 -19.01 5.88 -9.54
CA LYS A 58 -20.37 5.38 -9.24
C LYS A 58 -20.70 4.14 -10.07
N LYS A 59 -20.36 4.14 -11.36
CA LYS A 59 -20.53 2.97 -12.24
C LYS A 59 -19.67 1.80 -11.77
N GLN A 60 -18.44 2.07 -11.34
CA GLN A 60 -17.52 1.03 -10.84
C GLN A 60 -18.04 0.37 -9.55
N ILE A 61 -18.46 1.13 -8.54
CA ILE A 61 -19.05 0.54 -7.32
C ILE A 61 -20.25 -0.35 -7.66
N LYS A 62 -21.14 0.13 -8.53
CA LYS A 62 -22.31 -0.65 -8.99
C LYS A 62 -21.89 -1.97 -9.63
N GLN A 63 -20.84 -1.97 -10.45
CA GLN A 63 -20.29 -3.18 -11.04
C GLN A 63 -19.69 -4.11 -9.98
N TYR A 64 -18.90 -3.57 -9.03
CA TYR A 64 -18.24 -4.36 -8.00
C TYR A 64 -19.22 -4.94 -6.96
N ALA A 65 -20.39 -4.32 -6.79
CA ALA A 65 -21.48 -4.78 -5.95
C ALA A 65 -22.41 -5.80 -6.65
N SER A 66 -22.20 -6.06 -7.95
CA SER A 66 -23.05 -6.97 -8.70
C SER A 66 -22.80 -8.43 -8.28
N LYS A 67 -23.84 -9.26 -8.42
CA LYS A 67 -23.75 -10.69 -8.14
C LYS A 67 -22.68 -11.37 -8.98
N GLU A 68 -22.56 -10.98 -10.25
CA GLU A 68 -21.61 -11.52 -11.21
C GLU A 68 -20.17 -11.28 -10.75
N PHE A 69 -19.84 -10.03 -10.39
CA PHE A 69 -18.50 -9.69 -9.91
C PHE A 69 -18.17 -10.38 -8.58
N LEU A 70 -19.11 -10.43 -7.64
CA LEU A 70 -18.87 -11.10 -6.35
C LEU A 70 -18.73 -12.63 -6.51
N LEU A 71 -19.45 -13.23 -7.46
CA LEU A 71 -19.29 -14.64 -7.80
C LEU A 71 -17.93 -14.90 -8.46
N GLU A 72 -17.53 -14.05 -9.40
CA GLU A 72 -16.20 -14.09 -10.02
C GLU A 72 -15.11 -14.00 -8.93
N ALA A 73 -15.19 -13.02 -8.04
CA ALA A 73 -14.28 -12.87 -6.90
C ALA A 73 -14.22 -14.12 -6.02
N SER A 74 -15.36 -14.76 -5.77
CA SER A 74 -15.42 -16.01 -4.96
C SER A 74 -14.68 -17.18 -5.62
N SER A 75 -14.63 -17.20 -6.95
CA SER A 75 -13.98 -18.25 -7.74
C SER A 75 -12.49 -17.99 -7.99
N MET A 76 -11.99 -16.80 -7.65
CA MET A 76 -10.59 -16.44 -7.89
C MET A 76 -9.64 -17.30 -7.09
N LYS A 77 -8.65 -17.85 -7.81
CA LYS A 77 -7.52 -18.59 -7.24
C LYS A 77 -6.27 -17.72 -7.28
N CYS A 78 -5.28 -18.12 -6.49
CA CYS A 78 -3.98 -17.44 -6.43
C CYS A 78 -3.28 -17.37 -7.81
N GLU A 79 -3.47 -18.41 -8.64
CA GLU A 79 -2.77 -18.58 -9.94
C GLU A 79 -3.43 -17.77 -11.07
N ASP A 80 -4.72 -17.45 -10.95
CA ASP A 80 -5.49 -16.72 -11.96
C ASP A 80 -5.35 -15.19 -11.82
N PHE A 81 -4.67 -14.73 -10.77
CA PHE A 81 -4.47 -13.32 -10.49
C PHE A 81 -3.33 -12.77 -11.35
N CYS A 82 -3.54 -11.57 -11.93
CA CYS A 82 -2.50 -10.87 -12.69
C CYS A 82 -1.17 -10.84 -11.89
N HIS A 83 -0.18 -11.58 -12.42
CA HIS A 83 1.16 -11.71 -11.84
C HIS A 83 1.79 -10.34 -11.52
N SER A 84 1.42 -9.26 -12.21
CA SER A 84 2.08 -7.96 -12.03
C SER A 84 1.58 -7.08 -10.88
N PHE A 85 0.40 -7.33 -10.29
CA PHE A 85 -0.16 -6.46 -9.22
C PHE A 85 -0.18 -7.13 -7.84
N LEU A 86 -0.27 -8.47 -7.84
CA LEU A 86 -0.28 -9.32 -6.65
C LEU A 86 0.70 -10.48 -6.73
N GLU A 87 1.76 -10.40 -7.57
CA GLU A 87 2.94 -11.19 -7.23
C GLU A 87 3.18 -10.98 -5.76
N LYS A 88 3.46 -12.09 -5.08
CA LYS A 88 4.11 -12.07 -3.80
C LYS A 88 5.36 -11.22 -4.05
N GLU A 89 5.26 -9.89 -3.95
CA GLU A 89 6.39 -9.01 -3.68
C GLU A 89 7.01 -9.76 -2.54
N GLU A 90 8.07 -10.47 -2.90
CA GLU A 90 8.77 -11.27 -1.96
C GLU A 90 9.08 -10.28 -0.85
N SER A 91 8.92 -10.68 0.41
CA SER A 91 9.25 -9.73 1.49
C SER A 91 10.70 -9.22 1.36
N ILE A 92 11.49 -9.90 0.53
CA ILE A 92 12.77 -9.50 -0.03
C ILE A 92 12.76 -9.91 -1.51
N SER A 93 12.76 -8.96 -2.45
CA SER A 93 12.92 -9.21 -3.89
C SER A 93 14.24 -8.59 -4.39
N ASN A 94 14.71 -9.06 -5.54
CA ASN A 94 15.81 -8.39 -6.24
C ASN A 94 15.36 -7.03 -6.78
N ILE A 95 16.30 -6.08 -6.88
CA ILE A 95 16.07 -4.78 -7.52
C ILE A 95 15.70 -5.02 -9.00
N SER A 96 14.54 -4.53 -9.40
CA SER A 96 14.02 -4.54 -10.77
C SER A 96 14.43 -3.29 -11.54
N TYR A 97 14.20 -3.30 -12.86
CA TYR A 97 14.39 -2.09 -13.68
C TYR A 97 13.41 -0.96 -13.28
N CYS A 98 12.20 -1.31 -12.87
CA CYS A 98 11.23 -0.34 -12.35
C CYS A 98 11.75 0.30 -11.06
N ASP A 99 12.36 -0.49 -10.16
CA ASP A 99 12.94 0.03 -8.93
C ASP A 99 14.09 1.01 -9.23
N LEU A 100 14.92 0.71 -10.24
CA LEU A 100 15.95 1.63 -10.72
C LEU A 100 15.38 2.93 -11.29
N LEU A 101 14.27 2.85 -12.03
CA LEU A 101 13.56 4.04 -12.53
C LEU A 101 12.98 4.85 -11.37
N THR A 102 12.33 4.21 -10.39
CA THR A 102 11.83 4.87 -9.17
C THR A 102 12.96 5.54 -8.40
N MET A 103 14.10 4.85 -8.22
CA MET A 103 15.29 5.44 -7.61
C MET A 103 15.74 6.68 -8.38
N TYR A 104 15.79 6.62 -9.72
CA TYR A 104 16.18 7.74 -10.57
C TYR A 104 15.16 8.91 -10.53
N GLU A 105 13.87 8.62 -10.52
CA GLU A 105 12.80 9.62 -10.40
C GLU A 105 12.81 10.30 -9.04
N ASN A 106 12.99 9.55 -7.94
CA ASN A 106 13.14 10.09 -6.58
C ASN A 106 14.32 11.05 -6.47
N LEU A 107 15.36 10.74 -7.23
CA LEU A 107 16.57 11.52 -7.36
C LEU A 107 16.32 12.79 -8.23
N GLN A 108 15.38 12.80 -9.20
CA GLN A 108 15.04 13.93 -10.07
C GLN A 108 13.96 14.89 -9.53
N TYR A 109 12.93 14.37 -8.86
CA TYR A 109 11.69 15.12 -8.57
C TYR A 109 11.75 16.01 -7.34
N HIS A 110 12.51 15.61 -6.33
CA HIS A 110 13.03 16.59 -5.40
C HIS A 110 14.07 17.39 -6.18
N ASP A 111 14.23 18.70 -5.95
CA ASP A 111 15.41 19.48 -6.37
C ASP A 111 16.64 18.95 -5.62
N ASN A 112 16.90 17.66 -5.85
CA ASN A 112 17.69 16.78 -5.06
C ASN A 112 19.05 17.02 -5.67
N LYS A 113 19.71 17.99 -5.06
CA LYS A 113 21.13 18.00 -4.81
C LYS A 113 21.81 16.65 -5.10
N SER A 114 21.26 15.51 -4.68
CA SER A 114 21.65 14.14 -5.04
C SER A 114 21.82 13.81 -6.54
N ILE A 115 21.01 14.26 -7.51
CA ILE A 115 21.27 14.05 -8.96
C ILE A 115 22.32 14.98 -9.51
N HIS A 116 22.29 16.24 -9.06
CA HIS A 116 23.38 17.13 -9.32
C HIS A 116 24.68 16.51 -8.78
N TYR A 117 24.65 15.94 -7.58
CA TYR A 117 25.76 15.26 -6.91
C TYR A 117 26.11 13.91 -7.53
N MET A 118 25.18 13.11 -8.05
CA MET A 118 25.52 11.89 -8.78
C MET A 118 26.14 12.25 -10.12
N SER A 119 25.64 13.29 -10.78
CA SER A 119 26.28 13.85 -11.97
C SER A 119 27.66 14.40 -11.62
N GLU A 120 27.82 15.09 -10.49
CA GLU A 120 29.12 15.54 -9.98
C GLU A 120 30.00 14.38 -9.51
N ILE A 121 29.50 13.29 -8.93
CA ILE A 121 30.26 12.10 -8.55
C ILE A 121 30.68 11.34 -9.80
N ILE A 122 29.81 11.21 -10.80
CA ILE A 122 30.16 10.64 -12.11
C ILE A 122 31.24 11.50 -12.78
N LYS A 123 31.17 12.83 -12.63
CA LYS A 123 32.20 13.79 -13.09
C LYS A 123 33.48 13.81 -12.24
N ASN A 124 33.41 13.53 -10.93
CA ASN A 124 34.48 13.67 -9.91
C ASN A 124 34.85 12.33 -9.24
N ARG A 125 34.53 11.21 -9.89
CA ARG A 125 34.53 9.83 -9.37
C ARG A 125 35.85 9.42 -8.73
N ASP A 126 36.95 9.90 -9.30
CA ASP A 126 38.33 9.61 -8.91
C ASP A 126 38.69 10.27 -7.55
N LYS A 127 38.04 11.37 -7.16
CA LYS A 127 38.19 12.04 -5.84
C LYS A 127 37.46 11.25 -4.75
N CYS A 128 36.25 10.76 -5.06
CA CYS A 128 35.48 9.91 -4.16
C CYS A 128 36.22 8.62 -3.86
N TYR A 129 36.85 8.01 -4.86
CA TYR A 129 37.67 6.80 -4.70
C TYR A 129 38.81 6.98 -3.66
N LYS A 130 39.50 8.14 -3.66
CA LYS A 130 40.54 8.42 -2.66
C LYS A 130 39.99 8.60 -1.24
N MET A 131 38.80 9.16 -1.07
CA MET A 131 38.13 9.25 0.23
C MET A 131 37.72 7.87 0.75
N PHE A 132 37.14 7.03 -0.12
CA PHE A 132 36.85 5.64 0.21
C PHE A 132 38.10 4.90 0.64
N LYS A 133 39.19 4.99 -0.13
CA LYS A 133 40.46 4.31 0.18
C LYS A 133 41.06 4.74 1.53
N LYS A 134 41.02 6.03 1.86
CA LYS A 134 41.50 6.53 3.18
C LYS A 134 40.64 5.99 4.33
N GLU A 135 39.35 5.83 4.12
CA GLU A 135 38.45 5.28 5.12
C GLU A 135 38.58 3.75 5.22
N GLU A 136 38.79 3.07 4.09
CA GLU A 136 39.15 1.65 4.01
C GLU A 136 40.47 1.36 4.72
N GLU A 137 41.49 2.22 4.57
CA GLU A 137 42.77 2.12 5.28
C GLU A 137 42.60 2.27 6.80
N LYS A 138 41.73 3.19 7.26
CA LYS A 138 41.38 3.28 8.70
C LYS A 138 40.64 2.04 9.19
N LEU A 139 39.85 1.41 8.33
CA LEU A 139 39.06 0.21 8.63
C LEU A 139 39.83 -1.11 8.37
N GLY A 140 41.06 -1.04 7.84
CA GLY A 140 41.94 -2.18 7.57
C GLY A 140 41.57 -3.03 6.34
N ILE A 141 40.92 -2.44 5.33
CA ILE A 141 40.48 -3.11 4.09
C ILE A 141 41.50 -2.80 2.97
N PHE A 142 42.04 -3.82 2.28
CA PHE A 142 43.23 -3.69 1.41
C PHE A 142 43.08 -4.13 -0.07
N ASP A 143 41.90 -4.48 -0.56
CA ASP A 143 41.74 -4.94 -1.96
C ASP A 143 41.53 -3.77 -2.94
N GLU A 144 42.29 -3.74 -4.05
CA GLU A 144 42.30 -2.65 -5.03
C GLU A 144 41.11 -2.70 -6.00
N HIS A 145 40.31 -1.63 -6.08
CA HIS A 145 39.29 -1.48 -7.13
C HIS A 145 39.92 -0.81 -8.37
N PRO A 146 39.87 -1.39 -9.59
CA PRO A 146 40.87 -1.14 -10.63
C PRO A 146 40.48 -0.06 -11.65
N PHE A 147 39.70 0.93 -11.28
CA PHE A 147 39.38 2.01 -12.21
C PHE A 147 39.69 3.34 -11.55
N TRP A 148 40.06 4.34 -12.35
CA TRP A 148 40.02 5.78 -12.05
C TRP A 148 41.38 6.46 -11.80
N GLY A 149 41.93 7.07 -12.87
CA GLY A 149 43.12 7.92 -12.85
C GLY A 149 42.98 9.18 -13.71
N ASP A 150 43.38 10.30 -13.09
CA ASP A 150 43.93 11.57 -13.59
C ASP A 150 43.03 12.60 -14.34
N TYR A 151 42.39 13.51 -13.58
CA TYR A 151 42.74 14.95 -13.42
C TYR A 151 41.53 15.80 -12.95
N LEU A 152 41.80 16.80 -12.09
CA LEU A 152 40.86 17.73 -11.44
C LEU A 152 41.45 19.15 -11.37
N SER A 153 40.57 20.17 -11.34
CA SER A 153 40.69 21.35 -10.46
C SER A 153 39.29 21.77 -9.92
N GLU A 154 39.33 22.46 -8.77
CA GLU A 154 38.35 22.63 -7.67
C GLU A 154 37.16 23.58 -8.03
N ASP A 155 35.97 23.59 -7.41
CA ASP A 155 35.53 23.59 -6.00
C ASP A 155 34.01 23.25 -5.92
N ILE A 156 33.47 23.12 -4.70
CA ILE A 156 32.04 23.04 -4.27
C ILE A 156 31.58 21.64 -3.81
N LEU A 157 32.01 21.25 -2.60
CA LEU A 157 31.24 20.33 -1.75
C LEU A 157 31.08 20.97 -0.37
N PRO A 158 29.90 20.90 0.28
CA PRO A 158 29.73 21.39 1.64
C PRO A 158 30.52 20.54 2.64
N ASP A 159 31.11 21.20 3.65
CA ASP A 159 32.06 20.60 4.61
C ASP A 159 31.53 19.41 5.42
N ASN A 160 30.21 19.21 5.49
CA ASN A 160 29.56 18.14 6.27
C ASN A 160 29.02 16.98 5.43
N TRP A 161 29.38 16.92 4.15
CA TRP A 161 28.95 15.85 3.25
C TRP A 161 29.60 14.50 3.58
N SER A 162 28.83 13.42 3.49
CA SER A 162 29.32 12.04 3.59
C SER A 162 28.75 11.19 2.46
N VAL A 163 29.61 10.48 1.74
CA VAL A 163 29.22 9.48 0.75
C VAL A 163 28.48 8.28 1.36
N PHE A 164 28.57 8.14 2.68
CA PHE A 164 27.87 7.11 3.44
C PHE A 164 26.53 7.59 4.00
N ALA A 165 26.10 8.81 3.69
CA ALA A 165 24.79 9.31 4.09
C ALA A 165 23.66 8.59 3.35
N GLU A 166 22.53 8.38 4.03
CA GLU A 166 21.35 7.76 3.42
C GLU A 166 20.73 8.69 2.37
N ILE A 167 20.33 8.12 1.23
CA ILE A 167 19.58 8.84 0.19
C ILE A 167 18.13 9.02 0.69
N PRO A 168 17.61 10.25 0.74
CA PRO A 168 16.20 10.46 1.06
C PRO A 168 15.32 9.90 -0.07
N LEU A 169 14.37 9.04 0.27
CA LEU A 169 13.43 8.42 -0.67
C LEU A 169 12.12 9.23 -0.75
N TYR A 170 11.50 9.23 -1.92
CA TYR A 170 10.21 9.87 -2.21
C TYR A 170 9.02 9.08 -1.65
N GLU A 171 9.13 7.75 -1.64
CA GLU A 171 8.10 6.86 -1.09
C GLU A 171 8.45 6.40 0.33
N ASP A 172 7.60 6.77 1.29
CA ASP A 172 7.78 6.41 2.69
C ASP A 172 7.72 4.89 2.95
N SER A 173 7.13 4.12 2.02
CA SER A 173 6.87 2.68 2.15
C SER A 173 8.00 1.76 1.70
N GLU A 174 8.93 2.23 0.85
CA GLU A 174 9.95 1.37 0.23
C GLU A 174 11.35 1.65 0.75
N ALA A 175 12.14 0.63 1.07
CA ALA A 175 13.52 0.80 1.53
C ALA A 175 14.45 -0.22 0.86
N PHE A 176 15.60 0.27 0.38
CA PHE A 176 16.62 -0.56 -0.23
C PHE A 176 17.66 -1.00 0.81
N ALA A 177 18.03 -2.29 0.79
CA ALA A 177 19.05 -2.86 1.66
C ALA A 177 20.15 -3.52 0.83
N ARG A 178 21.41 -3.37 1.28
CA ARG A 178 22.55 -4.14 0.77
C ARG A 178 22.85 -5.30 1.71
N VAL A 179 22.92 -6.51 1.17
CA VAL A 179 23.20 -7.73 1.94
C VAL A 179 24.59 -8.26 1.61
N ASN A 180 25.42 -8.52 2.64
CA ASN A 180 26.72 -9.17 2.46
C ASN A 180 26.57 -10.70 2.53
N LEU A 181 26.58 -11.36 1.37
CA LEU A 181 26.38 -12.81 1.25
C LEU A 181 27.55 -13.67 1.75
N ARG A 182 28.66 -13.07 2.19
CA ARG A 182 29.79 -13.82 2.79
C ARG A 182 29.52 -14.21 4.25
N ASN A 183 28.60 -13.52 4.92
CA ASN A 183 28.22 -13.83 6.30
C ASN A 183 27.32 -15.07 6.31
N ASN A 184 27.25 -15.74 7.47
CA ASN A 184 26.31 -16.85 7.63
C ASN A 184 24.86 -16.35 7.70
N ASP A 185 23.91 -17.25 7.42
CA ASP A 185 22.48 -16.95 7.36
C ASP A 185 21.94 -16.34 8.67
N GLU A 186 22.43 -16.80 9.83
CA GLU A 186 21.98 -16.31 11.13
C GLU A 186 22.35 -14.83 11.32
N ASP A 187 23.59 -14.46 11.02
CA ASP A 187 24.07 -13.08 11.09
C ASP A 187 23.34 -12.17 10.08
N ILE A 188 23.09 -12.66 8.87
CA ILE A 188 22.33 -11.93 7.84
C ILE A 188 20.91 -11.66 8.32
N ILE A 189 20.21 -12.69 8.81
CA ILE A 189 18.82 -12.58 9.26
C ILE A 189 18.71 -11.67 10.48
N ASN A 190 19.62 -11.78 11.46
CA ASN A 190 19.63 -10.94 12.64
C ASN A 190 19.89 -9.47 12.29
N SER A 191 20.89 -9.21 11.45
CA SER A 191 21.20 -7.86 10.96
C SER A 191 20.02 -7.26 10.19
N PHE A 192 19.35 -8.05 9.35
CA PHE A 192 18.16 -7.60 8.61
C PHE A 192 16.98 -7.28 9.53
N LYS A 193 16.73 -8.09 10.57
CA LYS A 193 15.68 -7.83 11.57
C LYS A 193 15.92 -6.51 12.30
N GLU A 194 17.15 -6.26 12.74
CA GLU A 194 17.52 -5.01 13.42
C GLU A 194 17.36 -3.79 12.50
N TRP A 195 17.89 -3.89 11.27
CA TRP A 195 17.75 -2.85 10.26
C TRP A 195 16.27 -2.55 9.99
N LEU A 196 15.45 -3.56 9.73
CA LEU A 196 14.02 -3.40 9.44
C LEU A 196 13.25 -2.69 10.57
N GLN A 197 13.59 -2.98 11.83
CA GLN A 197 12.98 -2.30 12.98
C GLN A 197 13.38 -0.82 13.05
N LYS A 198 14.67 -0.52 12.88
CA LYS A 198 15.20 0.85 12.90
C LYS A 198 14.61 1.69 11.76
N THR A 199 14.62 1.16 10.54
CA THR A 199 14.09 1.84 9.34
C THR A 199 12.60 2.15 9.48
N ARG A 200 11.80 1.21 10.00
CA ARG A 200 10.38 1.45 10.30
C ARG A 200 10.17 2.57 11.32
N ALA A 201 10.96 2.58 12.39
CA ALA A 201 10.86 3.60 13.43
C ALA A 201 11.21 5.00 12.91
N ILE A 202 12.30 5.12 12.14
CA ILE A 202 12.74 6.38 11.52
C ILE A 202 11.66 6.93 10.59
N ARG A 203 10.99 6.06 9.84
CA ARG A 203 9.97 6.45 8.85
C ARG A 203 8.54 6.49 9.38
N GLY A 204 8.34 6.27 10.69
CA GLY A 204 7.00 6.19 11.28
C GLY A 204 6.12 5.06 10.75
N GLN A 205 6.70 4.06 10.07
CA GLN A 205 5.98 2.96 9.46
C GLN A 205 5.66 1.86 10.47
N LYS A 206 4.43 1.35 10.45
CA LYS A 206 4.00 0.26 11.33
C LYS A 206 4.06 -1.08 10.59
N LYS A 207 4.45 -2.13 11.31
CA LYS A 207 4.34 -3.51 10.81
C LYS A 207 2.87 -3.83 10.53
N THR A 208 2.58 -4.30 9.32
CA THR A 208 1.27 -4.87 9.00
C THR A 208 1.12 -6.24 9.66
N ASN A 209 -0.06 -6.49 10.23
CA ASN A 209 -0.39 -7.81 10.75
C ASN A 209 -1.18 -8.58 9.71
N LYS A 210 -0.80 -9.84 9.52
CA LYS A 210 -1.58 -10.79 8.75
C LYS A 210 -2.93 -10.98 9.41
N MET A 211 -4.00 -10.66 8.69
CA MET A 211 -5.33 -11.00 9.13
C MET A 211 -5.48 -12.52 9.15
N SER A 212 -5.96 -13.07 10.26
CA SER A 212 -6.27 -14.49 10.42
C SER A 212 -7.53 -14.89 9.65
N ASP A 213 -7.70 -16.18 9.34
CA ASP A 213 -8.89 -16.65 8.64
C ASP A 213 -10.18 -16.46 9.46
N ASN A 214 -10.07 -16.46 10.80
CA ASN A 214 -11.19 -16.10 11.68
C ASN A 214 -11.57 -14.62 11.53
N GLU A 215 -10.58 -13.73 11.43
CA GLU A 215 -10.86 -12.32 11.16
C GLU A 215 -11.47 -12.11 9.77
N LEU A 216 -11.07 -12.89 8.75
CA LEU A 216 -11.71 -12.88 7.43
C LEU A 216 -13.17 -13.29 7.49
N ASN A 217 -13.49 -14.39 8.20
CA ASN A 217 -14.86 -14.83 8.38
C ASN A 217 -15.71 -13.78 9.10
N ARG A 218 -15.12 -13.05 10.06
CA ARG A 218 -15.78 -11.93 10.72
C ARG A 218 -16.08 -10.77 9.77
N LEU A 219 -15.27 -10.52 8.74
CA LEU A 219 -15.59 -9.48 7.74
C LEU A 219 -16.89 -9.80 6.99
N ALA A 220 -17.08 -11.08 6.61
CA ALA A 220 -18.32 -11.54 5.98
C ALA A 220 -19.50 -11.46 6.97
N GLN A 221 -19.31 -11.97 8.19
CA GLN A 221 -20.34 -11.99 9.23
C GLN A 221 -20.86 -10.60 9.56
N PHE A 222 -19.95 -9.62 9.68
CA PHE A 222 -20.30 -8.23 10.01
C PHE A 222 -20.55 -7.37 8.76
N LYS A 223 -20.83 -7.99 7.60
CA LYS A 223 -21.28 -7.29 6.40
C LYS A 223 -20.36 -6.12 6.02
N VAL A 224 -19.04 -6.33 6.13
CA VAL A 224 -18.04 -5.27 5.97
C VAL A 224 -17.96 -4.78 4.53
N LEU A 225 -17.92 -5.70 3.55
CA LEU A 225 -17.89 -5.33 2.13
C LEU A 225 -19.12 -4.51 1.68
N PRO A 226 -20.37 -4.93 1.94
CA PRO A 226 -21.53 -4.13 1.57
C PRO A 226 -21.58 -2.78 2.31
N TYR A 227 -21.06 -2.70 3.54
CA TYR A 227 -20.90 -1.41 4.22
C TYR A 227 -19.93 -0.49 3.46
N ILE A 228 -18.79 -1.01 3.00
CA ILE A 228 -17.80 -0.22 2.24
C ILE A 228 -18.44 0.31 0.96
N ASP A 229 -19.23 -0.51 0.24
CA ASP A 229 -19.88 -0.08 -1.00
C ASP A 229 -20.94 1.01 -0.77
N LEU A 230 -21.75 0.88 0.28
CA LEU A 230 -22.71 1.92 0.67
C LEU A 230 -22.01 3.19 1.16
N TYR A 231 -20.91 3.07 1.90
CA TYR A 231 -20.10 4.19 2.35
C TYR A 231 -19.52 4.96 1.16
N LEU A 232 -18.86 4.27 0.23
CA LEU A 232 -18.27 4.90 -0.96
C LEU A 232 -19.33 5.53 -1.85
N TRP A 233 -20.49 4.89 -2.01
CA TRP A 233 -21.61 5.47 -2.73
C TRP A 233 -22.13 6.76 -2.07
N ALA A 234 -22.29 6.76 -0.75
CA ALA A 234 -22.72 7.93 0.02
C ALA A 234 -21.72 9.08 -0.14
N GLU A 235 -20.42 8.79 -0.06
CA GLU A 235 -19.36 9.78 -0.29
C GLU A 235 -19.40 10.35 -1.72
N LEU A 236 -19.52 9.50 -2.75
CA LEU A 236 -19.56 9.96 -4.14
C LEU A 236 -20.78 10.83 -4.45
N THR A 237 -21.95 10.44 -3.94
CA THR A 237 -23.23 11.12 -4.21
C THR A 237 -23.50 12.31 -3.30
N GLY A 238 -22.83 12.39 -2.15
CA GLY A 238 -23.14 13.36 -1.09
C GLY A 238 -24.39 13.00 -0.28
N GLU A 239 -25.02 11.85 -0.54
CA GLU A 239 -26.17 11.36 0.21
C GLU A 239 -25.76 10.92 1.62
N LYS A 240 -26.57 11.26 2.62
CA LYS A 240 -26.29 10.92 4.02
C LYS A 240 -27.20 9.80 4.50
N LEU A 241 -26.65 8.59 4.59
CA LEU A 241 -27.30 7.47 5.27
C LEU A 241 -27.14 7.62 6.78
N THR A 242 -28.26 7.70 7.50
CA THR A 242 -28.25 7.61 8.96
C THR A 242 -27.73 6.24 9.42
N GLN A 243 -27.20 6.15 10.64
CA GLN A 243 -26.77 4.86 11.20
C GLN A 243 -27.88 3.81 11.21
N TYR A 244 -29.14 4.23 11.43
CA TYR A 244 -30.27 3.32 11.35
C TYR A 244 -30.46 2.80 9.93
N GLN A 245 -30.51 3.69 8.93
CA GLN A 245 -30.68 3.29 7.54
C GLN A 245 -29.57 2.35 7.08
N MET A 246 -28.31 2.68 7.40
CA MET A 246 -27.17 1.82 7.11
C MET A 246 -27.31 0.44 7.79
N ALA A 247 -27.65 0.42 9.08
CA ALA A 247 -27.84 -0.84 9.82
C ALA A 247 -29.00 -1.67 9.24
N SER A 248 -30.14 -1.06 8.93
CA SER A 248 -31.30 -1.73 8.35
C SER A 248 -31.05 -2.26 6.93
N LEU A 249 -30.15 -1.62 6.16
CA LEU A 249 -29.74 -2.13 4.84
C LEU A 249 -28.82 -3.35 4.95
N LEU A 250 -27.96 -3.39 5.97
CA LEU A 250 -26.98 -4.48 6.16
C LEU A 250 -27.57 -5.68 6.92
N TYR A 251 -28.52 -5.43 7.81
CA TYR A 251 -29.13 -6.42 8.70
C TYR A 251 -30.67 -6.34 8.62
N PRO A 252 -31.28 -6.57 7.44
CA PRO A 252 -32.72 -6.39 7.25
C PRO A 252 -33.59 -7.35 8.05
N ASP A 253 -33.06 -8.53 8.39
CA ASP A 253 -33.79 -9.60 9.09
C ASP A 253 -33.64 -9.54 10.62
N GLU A 254 -32.97 -8.51 11.15
CA GLU A 254 -32.67 -8.36 12.59
C GLU A 254 -33.35 -7.10 13.18
N TYR A 255 -33.98 -7.20 14.37
CA TYR A 255 -34.82 -6.13 14.92
C TYR A 255 -34.16 -5.23 15.99
N GLU A 256 -34.30 -3.92 15.70
CA GLU A 256 -34.19 -2.62 16.41
C GLU A 256 -33.09 -2.26 17.42
N ILE A 257 -32.69 -3.07 18.39
CA ILE A 257 -31.76 -2.57 19.45
C ILE A 257 -30.30 -2.97 19.19
N ASP A 258 -30.07 -4.15 18.60
CA ASP A 258 -28.70 -4.66 18.41
C ASP A 258 -28.06 -4.22 17.07
N ILE A 259 -28.86 -3.92 16.03
CA ILE A 259 -28.30 -3.66 14.68
C ILE A 259 -27.47 -2.37 14.59
N LYS A 260 -27.88 -1.31 15.30
CA LYS A 260 -27.13 -0.04 15.35
C LYS A 260 -25.83 -0.21 16.13
N GLU A 261 -25.91 -0.90 17.26
CA GLU A 261 -24.76 -1.13 18.12
C GLU A 261 -23.77 -2.07 17.43
N ARG A 262 -24.23 -3.12 16.74
CA ARG A 262 -23.40 -3.98 15.90
C ARG A 262 -22.75 -3.23 14.74
N LEU A 263 -23.49 -2.33 14.06
CA LEU A 263 -22.90 -1.47 13.04
C LEU A 263 -21.74 -0.66 13.64
N ARG A 264 -21.99 0.04 14.76
CA ARG A 264 -21.03 0.93 15.42
C ARG A 264 -19.81 0.20 15.99
N SER A 265 -20.03 -0.93 16.64
CA SER A 265 -19.03 -1.63 17.45
C SER A 265 -18.35 -2.77 16.69
N CYS A 266 -18.95 -3.27 15.60
CA CYS A 266 -18.37 -4.37 14.83
C CYS A 266 -18.10 -4.05 13.36
N THR A 267 -19.06 -3.44 12.65
CA THR A 267 -18.96 -3.24 11.19
C THR A 267 -18.05 -2.07 10.83
N ILE A 268 -18.35 -0.88 11.37
CA ILE A 268 -17.61 0.36 11.08
C ILE A 268 -16.12 0.24 11.42
N PRO A 269 -15.72 -0.28 12.61
CA PRO A 269 -14.30 -0.36 12.96
C PRO A 269 -13.51 -1.23 12.00
N ARG A 270 -14.09 -2.35 11.54
CA ARG A 270 -13.46 -3.28 10.58
C ARG A 270 -13.39 -2.66 9.19
N ALA A 271 -14.46 -2.03 8.73
CA ALA A 271 -14.46 -1.34 7.46
C ALA A 271 -13.42 -0.21 7.42
N LYS A 272 -13.38 0.63 8.46
CA LYS A 272 -12.38 1.70 8.57
C LYS A 272 -10.95 1.16 8.61
N ALA A 273 -10.72 0.04 9.29
CA ALA A 273 -9.41 -0.61 9.27
C ALA A 273 -8.99 -0.99 7.85
N LEU A 274 -9.90 -1.52 7.02
CA LEU A 274 -9.64 -1.88 5.62
C LEU A 274 -9.51 -0.67 4.68
N ILE A 275 -10.29 0.38 4.93
CA ILE A 275 -10.24 1.63 4.15
C ILE A 275 -8.90 2.35 4.41
N ASN A 276 -8.49 2.43 5.68
CA ASN A 276 -7.28 3.15 6.09
C ASN A 276 -6.00 2.34 5.92
N SER A 277 -6.10 1.02 5.74
CA SER A 277 -4.95 0.19 5.42
C SER A 277 -4.55 0.37 3.97
N PHE A 278 -3.63 1.30 3.71
CA PHE A 278 -3.02 1.49 2.39
C PHE A 278 -2.22 0.26 1.92
N ILE A 279 -1.89 -0.66 2.84
CA ILE A 279 -1.02 -1.80 2.55
C ILE A 279 -1.80 -3.12 2.74
N ARG A 280 -1.56 -4.07 1.84
CA ARG A 280 -2.14 -5.42 1.72
C ARG A 280 -2.41 -6.09 3.11
N VAL A 281 -3.63 -5.98 3.63
CA VAL A 281 -4.05 -6.49 4.97
C VAL A 281 -4.19 -8.02 4.99
N PHE A 282 -4.36 -8.59 3.81
CA PHE A 282 -4.67 -9.99 3.63
C PHE A 282 -3.42 -10.86 3.47
N ARG A 283 -2.19 -10.35 3.66
CA ARG A 283 -0.97 -11.18 3.59
C ARG A 283 -0.61 -11.85 4.88
#